data_AF-A0A9W9WQH2-F1
#
_entry.id   AF-A0A9W9WQH2-F1
#
_cell.length_a   1.000
_cell.length_b   1.000
_cell.length_c   1.000
_cell.angle_alpha   90.00
_cell.angle_beta   90.00
_cell.angle_gamma   90.00
#
_symmetry.space_group_name_H-M   'P 1'
#
loop_
_entity.id
_entity.type
_entity.pdbx_description
1 polymer ?
#
loop_
_entity_poly.entity_id
_entity_poly.type
_entity_poly.pdbx_seq_one_letter_code
_entity_poly.pdbx_strand_id
1 'polypeptide(L)'
;MFVSLAKNLEVEFLLWWHVLKNMDMEKGQWTLEQRDVNEANFFPQGIWKDLSISIAGIEILRMRLSKVLLSLIATELPNLIRKIKKKFGQCRFWLRRLGEPRITIDEQRSYLLNISQSLQELMKVATDRTYNDLFFGDARSSNGYHKRIRAIVQNFNEEFAD
;
A
#
# COMPACT_ATOMS: atom_id res chain seq x y z
N MET A 1 41.40 -17.38 -1.17
CA MET A 1 40.66 -16.10 -1.12
C MET A 1 39.17 -16.29 -1.44
N PHE A 2 38.78 -16.90 -2.56
CA PHE A 2 37.35 -17.06 -2.87
C PHE A 2 36.58 -18.10 -2.02
N VAL A 3 37.28 -19.10 -1.49
CA VAL A 3 36.66 -20.15 -0.63
C VAL A 3 36.29 -19.62 0.76
N SER A 4 37.07 -18.70 1.34
CA SER A 4 36.74 -18.05 2.63
C SER A 4 35.49 -17.19 2.52
N LEU A 5 35.36 -16.45 1.42
CA LEU A 5 34.16 -15.68 1.10
C LEU A 5 32.93 -16.58 0.92
N ALA A 6 33.05 -17.67 0.16
CA ALA A 6 31.96 -18.64 -0.01
C ALA A 6 31.55 -19.35 1.30
N LYS A 7 32.46 -19.45 2.28
CA LYS A 7 32.18 -19.93 3.64
C LYS A 7 31.54 -18.88 4.55
N ASN A 8 31.20 -17.70 4.02
CA ASN A 8 30.59 -16.59 4.76
C ASN A 8 31.50 -16.02 5.87
N LEU A 9 32.82 -16.19 5.74
CA LEU A 9 33.80 -15.79 6.77
C LEU A 9 34.29 -14.34 6.60
N GLU A 10 34.18 -13.77 5.40
CA GLU A 10 34.62 -12.40 5.10
C GLU A 10 33.47 -11.40 5.10
N VAL A 11 32.38 -11.72 4.38
CA VAL A 11 31.16 -10.92 4.31
C VAL A 11 29.99 -11.82 4.61
N GLU A 12 29.24 -11.50 5.66
CA GLU A 12 28.13 -12.31 6.13
C GLU A 12 26.83 -11.92 5.44
N PHE A 13 26.23 -12.86 4.72
CA PHE A 13 24.87 -12.73 4.19
C PHE A 13 23.89 -13.66 4.90
N LEU A 14 22.68 -13.16 5.17
CA LEU A 14 21.58 -13.92 5.78
C LEU A 14 21.20 -15.18 4.98
N LEU A 15 21.26 -15.10 3.65
CA LEU A 15 20.97 -16.22 2.76
C LEU A 15 22.21 -17.03 2.35
N TRP A 16 23.38 -16.69 2.93
CA TRP A 16 24.69 -17.26 2.62
C TRP A 16 25.14 -17.04 1.17
N TRP A 17 26.42 -17.27 0.92
CA TRP A 17 26.94 -17.34 -0.43
C TRP A 17 26.52 -18.63 -1.14
N HIS A 18 26.50 -18.56 -2.47
CA HIS A 18 26.33 -19.73 -3.33
C HIS A 18 27.33 -19.67 -4.47
N VAL A 19 27.97 -20.80 -4.75
CA VAL A 19 29.04 -20.90 -5.75
C VAL A 19 28.54 -21.64 -6.98
N LEU A 20 28.82 -21.08 -8.15
CA LEU A 20 28.54 -21.68 -9.45
C LEU A 20 29.81 -21.72 -10.28
N LYS A 21 29.88 -22.69 -11.19
CA LYS A 21 30.89 -22.73 -12.25
C LYS A 21 30.23 -22.25 -13.54
N ASN A 22 30.60 -21.07 -14.00
CA ASN A 22 30.25 -20.64 -15.35
C ASN A 22 31.17 -21.32 -16.39
N MET A 23 30.62 -21.55 -17.58
CA MET A 23 31.39 -22.06 -18.71
C MET A 23 32.23 -20.93 -19.32
N ASP A 24 33.37 -21.33 -19.87
CA ASP A 24 34.29 -20.45 -20.57
C ASP A 24 33.66 -19.99 -21.89
N MET A 25 33.49 -18.68 -22.08
CA MET A 25 32.84 -18.14 -23.28
C MET A 25 33.63 -18.41 -24.56
N GLU A 26 34.93 -18.66 -24.44
CA GLU A 26 35.81 -18.90 -25.59
C GLU A 26 35.73 -20.33 -26.16
N LYS A 27 35.16 -21.29 -25.42
CA LYS A 27 35.22 -22.73 -25.78
C LYS A 27 34.05 -23.24 -26.63
N GLY A 28 33.27 -22.36 -27.26
CA GLY A 28 32.22 -22.73 -28.22
C GLY A 28 30.78 -22.71 -27.68
N GLN A 29 29.82 -23.25 -28.46
CA GLN A 29 28.42 -23.37 -28.05
C GLN A 29 28.20 -24.64 -27.22
N TRP A 30 27.54 -24.49 -26.08
CA TRP A 30 27.25 -25.57 -25.14
C TRP A 30 25.77 -25.63 -24.84
N THR A 31 25.25 -26.82 -24.52
CA THR A 31 23.90 -26.95 -23.97
C THR A 31 23.91 -26.81 -22.44
N LEU A 32 22.75 -26.52 -21.84
CA LEU A 32 22.62 -26.38 -20.40
C LEU A 32 22.92 -27.69 -19.67
N GLU A 33 22.55 -28.83 -20.25
CA GLU A 33 22.80 -30.16 -19.70
C GLU A 33 24.30 -30.47 -19.64
N GLN A 34 25.04 -30.10 -20.70
CA GLN A 34 26.50 -30.26 -20.74
C GLN A 34 27.20 -29.42 -19.68
N ARG A 35 26.71 -28.19 -19.44
CA ARG A 35 27.19 -27.35 -18.35
C ARG A 35 26.94 -28.00 -16.99
N ASP A 36 25.71 -28.45 -16.74
CA ASP A 36 25.29 -28.99 -15.44
C ASP A 36 26.12 -30.25 -15.10
N VAL A 37 26.41 -31.10 -16.09
CA VAL A 37 27.32 -32.26 -15.94
C VAL A 37 28.77 -31.83 -15.66
N ASN A 38 29.30 -30.84 -16.38
CA ASN A 38 30.67 -30.35 -16.17
C ASN A 38 30.85 -29.66 -14.81
N GLU A 39 29.81 -28.98 -14.33
CA GLU A 39 29.79 -28.37 -13.00
C GLU A 39 29.77 -29.44 -11.90
N ALA A 40 28.91 -30.47 -12.05
CA ALA A 40 28.85 -31.60 -11.14
C ALA A 40 30.18 -32.35 -11.03
N ASN A 41 30.93 -32.45 -12.13
CA ASN A 41 32.27 -33.06 -12.13
C ASN A 41 33.37 -32.14 -11.54
N PHE A 42 33.17 -30.82 -11.54
CA PHE A 42 34.18 -29.85 -11.12
C PHE A 42 34.23 -29.65 -9.60
N PHE A 43 33.08 -29.50 -8.95
CA PHE A 43 33.01 -29.21 -7.51
C PHE A 43 33.60 -30.30 -6.58
N PRO A 44 33.57 -31.61 -6.94
CA PRO A 44 34.28 -32.64 -6.18
C PRO A 44 35.81 -32.55 -6.25
N GLN A 45 36.37 -31.72 -7.13
CA GLN A 45 37.80 -31.63 -7.41
C GLN A 45 38.45 -30.39 -6.76
N GLY A 46 39.72 -30.54 -6.37
CA GLY A 46 40.55 -29.43 -5.90
C GLY A 46 40.04 -28.74 -4.62
N ILE A 47 40.25 -27.43 -4.54
CA ILE A 47 39.94 -26.58 -3.36
C ILE A 47 38.43 -26.43 -3.06
N TRP A 48 37.56 -26.84 -3.99
CA TRP A 48 36.11 -26.69 -3.84
C TRP A 48 35.45 -27.87 -3.11
N LYS A 49 36.17 -28.99 -2.97
CA LYS A 49 35.73 -30.17 -2.22
C LYS A 49 35.47 -29.86 -0.74
N ASP A 50 36.15 -28.86 -0.20
CA ASP A 50 35.99 -28.42 1.19
C ASP A 50 34.77 -27.53 1.44
N LEU A 51 34.00 -27.20 0.39
CA LEU A 51 32.71 -26.53 0.55
C LEU A 51 31.59 -27.55 0.72
N SER A 52 30.59 -27.18 1.51
CA SER A 52 29.36 -27.97 1.61
C SER A 52 28.68 -28.03 0.25
N ILE A 53 28.21 -29.22 -0.11
CA ILE A 53 27.40 -29.45 -1.31
C ILE A 53 26.18 -28.52 -1.31
N SER A 54 25.64 -28.16 -0.14
CA SER A 54 24.48 -27.25 0.00
C SER A 54 24.69 -25.81 -0.50
N ILE A 55 25.95 -25.38 -0.70
CA ILE A 55 26.30 -24.01 -1.11
C ILE A 55 26.99 -23.94 -2.48
N ALA A 56 27.03 -25.05 -3.22
CA ALA A 56 27.64 -25.10 -4.55
C ALA A 56 26.78 -25.88 -5.55
N GLY A 57 26.76 -25.42 -6.80
CA GLY A 57 26.12 -26.12 -7.92
C GLY A 57 24.69 -25.67 -8.24
N ILE A 58 24.39 -25.66 -9.53
CA ILE A 58 23.16 -25.10 -10.09
C ILE A 58 21.90 -25.82 -9.62
N GLU A 59 21.92 -27.13 -9.50
CA GLU A 59 20.77 -27.93 -9.07
C GLU A 59 20.31 -27.50 -7.66
N ILE A 60 21.27 -27.29 -6.77
CA ILE A 60 21.02 -26.89 -5.40
C ILE A 60 20.63 -25.41 -5.35
N LEU A 61 21.25 -24.57 -6.19
CA LEU A 61 20.84 -23.17 -6.33
C LEU A 61 19.38 -23.06 -6.75
N ARG A 62 18.96 -23.79 -7.79
CA ARG A 62 17.59 -23.81 -8.29
C ARG A 62 16.61 -24.14 -7.16
N MET A 63 16.87 -25.24 -6.44
CA MET A 63 16.03 -25.63 -5.30
C MET A 63 16.01 -24.57 -4.19
N ARG A 64 17.16 -23.98 -3.85
CA ARG A 64 17.25 -22.94 -2.81
C ARG A 64 16.50 -21.68 -3.21
N LEU A 65 16.69 -21.20 -4.43
CA LEU A 65 15.99 -20.02 -4.95
C LEU A 65 14.48 -20.25 -5.01
N SER A 66 14.02 -21.43 -5.43
CA SER A 66 12.59 -21.77 -5.40
C SER A 66 12.01 -21.71 -3.99
N LYS A 67 12.73 -22.25 -2.99
CA LYS A 67 12.30 -22.20 -1.58
C LYS A 67 12.29 -20.77 -1.01
N VAL A 68 13.35 -20.00 -1.28
CA VAL A 68 13.46 -18.61 -0.84
C VAL A 68 12.36 -17.76 -1.46
N LEU A 69 12.14 -17.90 -2.77
CA LEU A 69 11.07 -17.19 -3.47
C LEU A 69 9.70 -17.54 -2.92
N LEU A 70 9.41 -18.84 -2.70
CA LEU A 70 8.15 -19.27 -2.12
C LEU A 70 7.94 -18.71 -0.71
N SER A 71 8.98 -18.74 0.13
CA SER A 71 8.94 -18.17 1.48
C SER A 71 8.69 -16.66 1.44
N LEU A 72 9.35 -15.95 0.53
CA LEU A 72 9.18 -14.51 0.35
C LEU A 72 7.75 -14.19 -0.08
N ILE A 73 7.21 -14.91 -1.07
CA ILE A 73 5.83 -14.75 -1.53
C ILE A 73 4.86 -15.03 -0.39
N ALA A 74 5.03 -16.14 0.33
CA ALA A 74 4.15 -16.51 1.45
C ALA A 74 4.15 -15.44 2.56
N THR A 75 5.30 -14.82 2.82
CA THR A 75 5.45 -13.78 3.85
C THR A 75 4.86 -12.44 3.40
N GLU A 76 5.08 -12.05 2.14
CA GLU A 76 4.71 -10.72 1.64
C GLU A 76 3.29 -10.65 1.06
N LEU A 77 2.72 -11.77 0.59
CA LEU A 77 1.39 -11.78 -0.02
C LEU A 77 0.28 -11.26 0.92
N PRO A 78 0.22 -11.67 2.21
CA PRO A 78 -0.75 -11.10 3.16
C PRO A 78 -0.60 -9.59 3.34
N ASN A 79 0.66 -9.10 3.37
CA ASN A 79 0.95 -7.67 3.46
C ASN A 79 0.47 -6.91 2.22
N LEU A 80 0.66 -7.48 1.03
CA LEU A 80 0.17 -6.93 -0.22
C LEU A 80 -1.37 -6.86 -0.23
N ILE A 81 -2.04 -7.94 0.15
CA ILE A 81 -3.51 -7.99 0.25
C ILE A 81 -4.02 -6.90 1.20
N ARG A 82 -3.40 -6.75 2.38
CA ARG A 82 -3.75 -5.71 3.35
C ARG A 82 -3.58 -4.31 2.77
N LYS A 83 -2.47 -4.05 2.06
CA LYS A 83 -2.22 -2.75 1.40
C LYS A 83 -3.27 -2.45 0.32
N ILE A 84 -3.62 -3.44 -0.49
CA ILE A 84 -4.66 -3.30 -1.54
C ILE A 84 -6.02 -3.01 -0.90
N LYS A 85 -6.44 -3.79 0.11
CA LYS A 85 -7.70 -3.55 0.83
C LYS A 85 -7.76 -2.14 1.44
N LYS A 86 -6.66 -1.67 2.03
CA LYS A 86 -6.56 -0.31 2.57
C LYS A 86 -6.76 0.74 1.46
N LYS A 87 -6.04 0.63 0.34
CA LYS A 87 -6.18 1.54 -0.80
C LYS A 87 -7.59 1.50 -1.39
N PHE A 88 -8.17 0.32 -1.53
CA PHE A 88 -9.55 0.14 -2.00
C PHE A 88 -10.55 0.86 -1.08
N GLY A 89 -10.42 0.68 0.24
CA GLY A 89 -11.25 1.38 1.22
C GLY A 89 -11.11 2.91 1.14
N GLN A 90 -9.89 3.41 0.94
CA GLN A 90 -9.64 4.84 0.71
C GLN A 90 -10.32 5.33 -0.58
N CYS A 91 -10.15 4.62 -1.69
CA CYS A 91 -10.81 4.97 -2.95
C CYS A 91 -12.34 4.99 -2.81
N ARG A 92 -12.93 4.00 -2.13
CA ARG A 92 -14.37 3.96 -1.86
C ARG A 92 -14.83 5.13 -0.98
N PHE A 93 -14.06 5.49 0.04
CA PHE A 93 -14.34 6.66 0.87
C PHE A 93 -14.33 7.95 0.05
N TRP A 94 -13.31 8.16 -0.79
CA TRP A 94 -13.23 9.32 -1.67
C TRP A 94 -14.34 9.36 -2.71
N LEU A 95 -14.67 8.22 -3.32
CA LEU A 95 -15.77 8.12 -4.29
C LEU A 95 -17.10 8.51 -3.65
N ARG A 96 -17.40 8.01 -2.44
CA ARG A 96 -18.62 8.39 -1.70
C ARG A 96 -18.65 9.89 -1.40
N ARG A 97 -17.50 10.49 -1.11
CA ARG A 97 -17.39 11.93 -0.83
C ARG A 97 -17.59 12.80 -2.08
N LEU A 98 -17.17 12.33 -3.26
CA LEU A 98 -17.41 13.01 -4.53
C LEU A 98 -18.89 12.97 -4.94
N GLY A 99 -19.62 11.95 -4.47
CA GLY A 99 -21.03 11.74 -4.76
C GLY A 99 -21.25 11.16 -6.14
N GLU A 100 -22.51 11.18 -6.58
CA GLU A 100 -22.89 10.64 -7.89
C GLU A 100 -22.30 11.45 -9.05
N PRO A 101 -21.92 10.79 -10.15
CA PRO A 101 -21.48 11.48 -11.36
C PRO A 101 -22.61 12.35 -11.92
N ARG A 102 -22.23 13.48 -12.52
CA ARG A 102 -23.14 14.50 -13.08
C ARG A 102 -22.68 14.85 -14.49
N ILE A 103 -22.88 13.92 -15.40
CA ILE A 103 -22.36 13.97 -16.78
C ILE A 103 -23.28 14.84 -17.63
N THR A 104 -24.59 14.74 -17.45
CA THR A 104 -25.57 15.48 -18.26
C THR A 104 -25.92 16.83 -17.64
N ILE A 105 -26.39 17.77 -18.47
CA ILE A 105 -26.83 19.09 -18.01
C ILE A 105 -27.98 18.97 -17.01
N ASP A 106 -28.89 18.01 -17.23
CA ASP A 106 -30.05 17.81 -16.35
C ASP A 106 -29.65 17.25 -14.99
N GLU A 107 -28.67 16.34 -14.93
CA GLU A 107 -28.07 15.86 -13.67
C GLU A 107 -27.39 17.01 -12.90
N GLN A 108 -26.66 17.88 -13.60
CA GLN A 108 -26.01 19.05 -13.00
C GLN A 108 -27.04 20.04 -12.44
N ARG A 109 -28.10 20.35 -13.20
CA ARG A 109 -29.19 21.22 -12.76
C ARG A 109 -29.91 20.63 -11.55
N SER A 110 -30.25 19.34 -11.59
CA SER A 110 -30.91 18.64 -10.49
C SER A 110 -30.06 18.68 -9.22
N TYR A 111 -28.75 18.49 -9.34
CA TYR A 111 -27.83 18.60 -8.21
C TYR A 111 -27.80 20.02 -7.59
N LEU A 112 -27.71 21.06 -8.42
CA LEU A 112 -27.72 22.46 -7.95
C LEU A 112 -29.06 22.84 -7.29
N LEU A 113 -30.17 22.34 -7.82
CA LEU A 113 -31.50 22.53 -7.23
C LEU A 113 -31.57 21.86 -5.85
N ASN A 114 -31.07 20.63 -5.72
CA ASN A 114 -31.04 19.91 -4.44
C ASN A 114 -30.19 20.65 -3.39
N ILE A 115 -29.02 21.20 -3.78
CA ILE A 115 -28.21 22.05 -2.89
C ILE A 115 -29.01 23.27 -2.45
N SER A 116 -29.65 23.96 -3.39
CA SER A 116 -30.40 25.19 -3.10
C SER A 116 -31.57 24.92 -2.15
N GLN A 117 -32.31 23.83 -2.35
CA GLN A 117 -33.38 23.41 -1.46
C GLN A 117 -32.85 23.09 -0.06
N SER A 118 -31.77 22.30 0.04
CA SER A 118 -31.15 21.95 1.33
C SER A 118 -30.71 23.21 2.10
N LEU A 119 -30.16 24.21 1.40
CA LEU A 119 -29.78 25.49 2.00
C LEU A 119 -31.00 26.26 2.50
N GLN A 120 -32.08 26.33 1.70
CA GLN A 120 -33.31 27.01 2.10
C GLN A 120 -33.93 26.36 3.34
N GLU A 121 -33.97 25.04 3.39
CA GLU A 121 -34.43 24.28 4.56
C GLU A 121 -33.57 24.58 5.79
N LEU A 122 -32.24 24.53 5.67
CA LEU A 122 -31.32 24.87 6.76
C LEU A 122 -31.52 26.31 7.26
N MET A 123 -31.69 27.27 6.36
CA MET A 123 -31.93 28.68 6.72
C MET A 123 -33.26 28.86 7.45
N LYS A 124 -34.32 28.22 6.97
CA LYS A 124 -35.63 28.25 7.64
C LYS A 124 -35.56 27.66 9.04
N VAL A 125 -34.90 26.52 9.19
CA VAL A 125 -34.68 25.85 10.47
C VAL A 125 -33.82 26.73 11.41
N ALA A 126 -32.82 27.43 10.85
CA ALA A 126 -31.99 28.37 11.61
C ALA A 126 -32.78 29.59 12.15
N THR A 127 -33.77 30.06 11.40
CA THR A 127 -34.65 31.18 11.80
C THR A 127 -35.76 30.75 12.76
N ASP A 128 -36.29 29.54 12.59
CA ASP A 128 -37.43 28.99 13.35
C ASP A 128 -37.01 28.38 14.71
N ARG A 129 -35.76 28.62 15.15
CA ARG A 129 -35.17 28.17 16.42
C ARG A 129 -35.14 26.65 16.62
N THR A 130 -35.29 25.88 15.55
CA THR A 130 -35.19 24.43 15.59
C THR A 130 -33.77 24.06 15.16
N TYR A 131 -32.93 23.47 16.01
CA TYR A 131 -31.51 23.25 15.70
C TYR A 131 -31.10 21.78 15.74
N ASN A 132 -31.97 20.91 15.22
CA ASN A 132 -31.79 19.45 15.29
C ASN A 132 -30.87 18.90 14.19
N ASP A 133 -30.57 19.69 13.17
CA ASP A 133 -29.66 19.26 12.10
C ASP A 133 -28.20 19.21 12.58
N LEU A 134 -27.46 18.18 12.14
CA LEU A 134 -26.03 17.99 12.44
C LEU A 134 -25.17 19.21 12.05
N PHE A 135 -25.61 19.99 11.06
CA PHE A 135 -24.99 21.24 10.65
C PHE A 135 -24.74 22.19 11.82
N PHE A 136 -25.72 22.34 12.73
CA PHE A 136 -25.64 23.30 13.84
C PHE A 136 -24.66 22.87 14.94
N GLY A 137 -24.37 21.56 15.07
CA GLY A 137 -23.44 21.03 16.05
C GLY A 137 -23.72 21.45 17.50
N ASP A 138 -22.69 21.49 18.35
CA ASP A 138 -22.83 21.91 19.75
C ASP A 138 -23.00 23.43 19.87
N ALA A 139 -24.08 23.87 20.53
CA ALA A 139 -24.39 25.26 20.80
C ALA A 139 -23.34 25.98 21.65
N ARG A 140 -22.58 25.25 22.47
CA ARG A 140 -21.51 25.82 23.31
C ARG A 140 -20.19 25.99 22.56
N SER A 141 -20.05 25.35 21.41
CA SER A 141 -18.89 25.56 20.54
C SER A 141 -19.02 26.89 19.81
N SER A 142 -17.91 27.62 19.63
CA SER A 142 -17.90 28.87 18.85
C SER A 142 -18.53 28.66 17.46
N ASN A 143 -18.14 27.59 16.75
CA ASN A 143 -18.68 27.29 15.42
C ASN A 143 -20.18 26.99 15.44
N GLY A 144 -20.69 26.26 16.45
CA GLY A 144 -22.11 25.98 16.55
C GLY A 144 -22.92 27.20 16.95
N TYR A 145 -22.42 28.03 17.87
CA TYR A 145 -23.06 29.29 18.24
C TYR A 145 -23.27 30.18 17.01
N HIS A 146 -22.23 30.41 16.20
CA HIS A 146 -22.28 31.25 14.99
C HIS A 146 -23.30 30.78 13.94
N LYS A 147 -23.70 29.51 13.95
CA LYS A 147 -24.72 28.98 13.02
C LYS A 147 -26.16 29.22 13.48
N ARG A 148 -26.39 29.70 14.70
CA ARG A 148 -27.72 29.90 15.30
C ARG A 148 -28.14 31.36 15.19
N ILE A 149 -28.32 31.82 13.95
CA ILE A 149 -28.51 33.24 13.62
C ILE A 149 -29.65 33.88 14.42
N ARG A 150 -30.79 33.20 14.60
CA ARG A 150 -31.91 33.72 15.40
C ARG A 150 -31.54 33.95 16.86
N ALA A 151 -30.79 33.03 17.47
CA ALA A 151 -30.34 33.17 18.86
C ALA A 151 -29.36 34.35 19.02
N ILE A 152 -28.44 34.51 18.06
CA ILE A 152 -27.50 35.63 18.03
C ILE A 152 -28.25 36.97 17.97
N VAL A 153 -29.22 37.10 17.05
CA VAL A 153 -30.03 38.32 16.93
C VAL A 153 -30.83 38.58 18.20
N GLN A 154 -31.36 37.55 18.85
CA GLN A 154 -32.06 37.70 20.12
C GLN A 154 -31.12 38.26 21.21
N ASN A 155 -29.93 37.70 21.36
CA ASN A 155 -28.95 38.17 22.34
C ASN A 155 -28.55 39.63 22.10
N PHE A 156 -28.32 40.03 20.85
CA PHE A 156 -28.02 41.43 20.53
C PHE A 156 -29.18 42.38 20.85
N ASN A 157 -30.42 41.95 20.68
CA ASN A 157 -31.58 42.75 21.05
C ASN A 157 -31.73 42.90 22.57
N GLU A 158 -31.40 41.84 23.33
CA GLU A 158 -31.37 41.89 24.80
C GLU A 158 -30.27 42.85 25.28
N GLU A 159 -29.05 42.74 24.74
CA GLU A 159 -27.93 43.66 25.03
C GLU A 159 -28.23 45.12 24.67
N PHE A 160 -29.04 45.36 23.65
CA PHE A 160 -29.43 46.72 23.24
C PHE A 160 -30.53 47.32 24.14
N ALA A 161 -31.36 46.48 24.76
CA ALA A 161 -32.46 46.93 25.60
C ALA A 161 -32.02 47.31 27.02
N ASP A 162 -30.87 46.81 27.45
CA ASP A 162 -30.18 47.14 28.71
C ASP A 162 -29.40 48.48 28.61
#